data_AF-A0A7S0A9T6-F1
#
_entry.id   AF-A0A7S0A9T6-F1
#
_cell.length_a   1.000
_cell.length_b   1.000
_cell.length_c   1.000
_cell.angle_alpha   90.00
_cell.angle_beta   90.00
_cell.angle_gamma   90.00
#
_symmetry.space_group_name_H-M   'P 1'
#
loop_
_entity.id
_entity.type
_entity.pdbx_description
1 polymer ?
#
loop_
_entity_poly.entity_id
_entity_poly.type
_entity_poly.pdbx_seq_one_letter_code
_entity_poly.pdbx_strand_id
1 'polypeptide(L)'
;DASDCMGVPAGSFCEVRCKPPYVGNASIARCPAGNVDPTQALEWFPPTCSLRDCPEQSPVPAGYVKTSGGWQCAEGYKGVAVVDCGLGDMCQVSCTAAGCRP
;
A
#
# COMPACT_ATOMS: atom_id res chain seq x y z
N ASP A 1 8.30 -0.48 -6.65
CA ASP A 1 9.75 -0.75 -6.64
C ASP A 1 10.09 -1.50 -7.92
N ALA A 2 10.82 -0.83 -8.78
CA ALA A 2 11.29 -1.35 -10.07
C ALA A 2 12.83 -1.44 -10.10
N SER A 3 13.47 -1.48 -8.93
CA SER A 3 14.94 -1.52 -8.83
C SER A 3 15.54 -2.73 -9.56
N ASP A 4 14.79 -3.84 -9.64
CA ASP A 4 15.17 -5.07 -10.36
C ASP A 4 15.06 -4.95 -11.89
N CYS A 5 14.55 -3.83 -12.42
CA CYS A 5 14.25 -3.63 -13.83
C CYS A 5 15.28 -2.75 -14.56
N MET A 6 16.47 -2.57 -13.99
CA MET A 6 17.56 -1.82 -14.61
C MET A 6 18.28 -2.71 -15.63
N GLY A 7 18.22 -2.34 -16.92
CA GLY A 7 18.99 -3.01 -17.97
C GLY A 7 18.50 -4.42 -18.33
N VAL A 8 17.18 -4.61 -18.44
CA VAL A 8 16.58 -5.92 -18.79
C VAL A 8 16.95 -6.29 -20.25
N PRO A 9 17.60 -7.45 -20.47
CA PRO A 9 17.96 -7.90 -21.83
C PRO A 9 16.72 -8.13 -22.71
N ALA A 10 16.91 -8.03 -24.02
CA ALA A 10 15.87 -8.37 -25.00
C ALA A 10 15.33 -9.79 -24.76
N GLY A 11 14.00 -9.92 -24.69
CA GLY A 11 13.31 -11.20 -24.44
C GLY A 11 13.21 -11.60 -22.98
N SER A 12 13.88 -10.87 -22.09
CA SER A 12 13.82 -11.08 -20.64
C SER A 12 12.74 -10.23 -19.97
N PHE A 13 12.53 -10.51 -18.69
CA PHE A 13 11.58 -9.78 -17.86
C PHE A 13 12.14 -9.58 -16.44
N CYS A 14 11.53 -8.65 -15.72
CA CYS A 14 11.78 -8.37 -14.31
C CYS A 14 10.44 -8.21 -13.58
N GLU A 15 10.49 -8.22 -12.25
CA GLU A 15 9.32 -8.05 -11.40
C GLU A 15 9.29 -6.63 -10.81
N VAL A 16 8.14 -5.96 -10.92
CA VAL A 16 7.88 -4.68 -10.28
C VAL A 16 6.95 -4.89 -9.10
N ARG A 17 7.44 -4.56 -7.90
CA ARG A 17 6.76 -4.79 -6.62
C ARG A 17 6.16 -3.50 -6.06
N CYS A 18 5.29 -3.59 -5.05
CA CYS A 18 4.91 -2.41 -4.29
C CYS A 18 6.11 -1.94 -3.45
N LYS A 19 6.34 -0.62 -3.41
CA LYS A 19 7.39 -0.06 -2.55
C LYS A 19 6.91 -0.12 -1.09
N PRO A 20 7.72 -0.56 -0.12
CA PRO A 20 7.33 -0.47 1.29
C PRO A 20 6.91 0.96 1.66
N PRO A 21 5.86 1.16 2.47
CA PRO A 21 5.04 0.16 3.19
C PRO A 21 3.81 -0.35 2.42
N TYR A 22 3.69 -0.04 1.12
CA TYR A 22 2.59 -0.52 0.31
C TYR A 22 2.71 -2.02 0.05
N VAL A 23 1.57 -2.70 0.03
CA VAL A 23 1.43 -4.12 -0.25
C VAL A 23 0.52 -4.31 -1.46
N GLY A 24 0.76 -5.39 -2.19
CA GLY A 24 0.03 -5.71 -3.40
C GLY A 24 0.73 -6.80 -4.19
N ASN A 25 0.04 -7.32 -5.20
CA ASN A 25 0.62 -8.30 -6.11
C ASN A 25 1.64 -7.61 -7.02
N ALA A 26 2.77 -8.27 -7.24
CA ALA A 26 3.75 -7.78 -8.17
C ALA A 26 3.24 -7.87 -9.62
N SER A 27 3.80 -7.03 -10.48
CA SER A 27 3.57 -7.02 -11.92
C SER A 27 4.85 -7.39 -12.66
N ILE A 28 4.74 -7.83 -13.91
CA ILE A 28 5.88 -8.19 -14.73
C ILE A 28 6.14 -7.07 -15.73
N ALA A 29 7.41 -6.66 -15.85
CA ALA A 29 7.87 -5.78 -16.91
C ALA A 29 8.76 -6.55 -17.89
N ARG A 30 8.49 -6.41 -19.19
CA ARG A 30 9.09 -7.24 -20.25
C ARG A 30 9.82 -6.38 -21.27
N CYS A 31 10.96 -6.87 -21.74
CA CYS A 31 11.67 -6.31 -22.88
C CYS A 31 11.36 -7.18 -24.12
N PRO A 32 10.88 -6.60 -25.24
CA PRO A 32 10.62 -7.38 -26.45
C PRO A 32 11.86 -8.15 -26.95
N ALA A 33 11.67 -9.39 -27.41
CA ALA A 33 12.79 -10.24 -27.87
C ALA A 33 13.54 -9.70 -29.09
N GLY A 34 12.86 -8.92 -29.94
CA GLY A 34 13.45 -8.27 -31.11
C GLY A 34 13.98 -6.86 -30.85
N ASN A 35 14.05 -6.43 -29.58
CA ASN A 35 14.49 -5.07 -29.28
C ASN A 35 16.00 -4.90 -29.50
N VAL A 36 16.37 -3.99 -30.39
CA VAL A 36 17.75 -3.56 -30.64
C VAL A 36 18.01 -2.12 -30.18
N ASP A 37 16.96 -1.42 -29.74
CA ASP A 37 17.04 -0.06 -29.21
C ASP A 37 17.26 -0.12 -27.69
N PRO A 38 18.43 0.30 -27.19
CA PRO A 38 18.72 0.30 -25.75
C PRO A 38 17.90 1.33 -24.97
N THR A 39 17.17 2.23 -25.65
CA THR A 39 16.34 3.27 -25.03
C THR A 39 14.84 2.92 -25.01
N GLN A 40 14.43 1.82 -25.65
CA GLN A 40 13.06 1.33 -25.62
C GLN A 40 12.64 1.02 -24.18
N ALA A 41 11.50 1.59 -23.76
CA ALA A 41 10.91 1.31 -22.46
C ALA A 41 10.39 -0.14 -22.37
N LEU A 42 10.42 -0.70 -21.15
CA LEU A 42 9.80 -2.00 -20.88
C LEU A 42 8.28 -1.91 -21.05
N GLU A 43 7.69 -3.02 -21.48
CA GLU A 43 6.24 -3.20 -21.54
C GLU A 43 5.74 -3.74 -20.20
N TRP A 44 4.93 -2.96 -19.49
CA TRP A 44 4.42 -3.32 -18.17
C TRP A 44 3.20 -2.50 -17.77
N PHE A 45 2.51 -2.96 -16.72
CA PHE A 45 1.44 -2.23 -16.07
C PHE A 45 1.78 -2.03 -14.59
N PRO A 46 1.51 -0.86 -14.00
CA PRO A 46 1.73 -0.65 -12.58
C PRO A 46 0.95 -1.67 -11.73
N PRO A 47 1.57 -2.24 -10.68
CA PRO A 47 0.85 -3.11 -9.76
C PRO A 47 -0.17 -2.29 -8.95
N THR A 48 -1.29 -2.92 -8.59
CA THR A 48 -2.23 -2.32 -7.64
C THR A 48 -1.63 -2.42 -6.23
N CYS A 49 -1.29 -1.27 -5.67
CA CYS A 49 -0.65 -1.16 -4.36
C CYS A 49 -1.57 -0.42 -3.40
N SER A 50 -1.81 -0.99 -2.22
CA SER A 50 -2.52 -0.35 -1.12
C SER A 50 -1.63 -0.28 0.11
N LEU A 51 -1.86 0.69 0.99
CA LEU A 51 -1.31 0.57 2.34
C LEU A 51 -1.93 -0.69 2.96
N ARG A 52 -1.13 -1.51 3.64
CA ARG A 52 -1.66 -2.61 4.44
C ARG A 52 -2.64 -2.01 5.45
N ASP A 53 -3.63 -2.80 5.89
CA ASP A 53 -4.45 -2.43 7.04
C ASP A 53 -3.56 -1.81 8.11
N CYS A 54 -4.00 -0.66 8.63
CA CYS A 54 -3.33 0.07 9.70
C CYS A 54 -2.72 -0.97 10.67
N PRO A 55 -1.39 -0.96 10.90
CA PRO A 55 -0.80 -1.85 11.89
C PRO A 55 -1.63 -1.71 13.16
N GLU A 56 -1.97 -2.84 13.77
CA GLU A 56 -2.86 -2.87 14.93
C GLU A 56 -2.40 -1.79 15.93
N GLN A 57 -3.16 -0.70 15.98
CA GLN A 57 -2.74 0.48 16.72
C GLN A 57 -2.74 0.09 18.18
N SER A 58 -1.55 -0.04 18.77
CA SER A 58 -1.37 -0.33 20.16
C SER A 58 -0.66 0.88 20.80
N PRO A 59 -1.34 1.65 21.66
CA PRO A 59 -2.68 1.45 22.19
C PRO A 59 -3.81 1.93 21.26
N VAL A 60 -4.97 1.30 21.37
CA VAL A 60 -6.21 1.75 20.71
C VAL A 60 -6.64 3.12 21.29
N PRO A 61 -6.96 4.13 20.45
CA PRO A 61 -7.40 5.43 20.94
C PRO A 61 -8.66 5.36 21.80
N ALA A 62 -8.74 6.21 22.83
CA ALA A 62 -9.93 6.30 23.67
C ALA A 62 -11.17 6.63 22.82
N GLY A 63 -12.27 5.92 23.07
CA GLY A 63 -13.52 6.07 22.32
C GLY A 63 -13.68 5.14 21.12
N TYR A 64 -12.68 4.30 20.82
CA TYR A 64 -12.73 3.33 19.72
C TYR A 64 -12.47 1.91 20.23
N VAL A 65 -13.07 0.93 19.57
CA VAL A 65 -12.86 -0.51 19.82
C VAL A 65 -12.78 -1.25 18.47
N LYS A 66 -11.83 -2.17 18.34
CA LYS A 66 -11.70 -3.02 17.14
C LYS A 66 -12.43 -4.34 17.37
N THR A 67 -13.45 -4.61 16.56
CA THR A 67 -14.24 -5.85 16.60
C THR A 67 -13.97 -6.70 15.35
N SER A 68 -14.52 -7.91 15.30
CA SER A 68 -14.48 -8.74 14.08
C SER A 68 -15.16 -8.08 12.87
N GLY A 69 -16.09 -7.16 13.11
CA GLY A 69 -16.76 -6.36 12.08
C GLY A 69 -16.05 -5.05 11.73
N GLY A 70 -14.85 -4.80 12.27
CA GLY A 70 -14.10 -3.56 12.08
C GLY A 70 -14.17 -2.63 13.29
N TRP A 71 -13.80 -1.37 13.06
CA TRP A 71 -13.76 -0.32 14.09
C TRP A 71 -15.17 0.12 14.49
N GLN A 72 -15.40 0.29 15.79
CA GLN A 72 -16.65 0.76 16.38
C GLN A 72 -16.36 1.78 17.48
N CYS A 73 -17.37 2.56 17.87
CA CYS A 73 -17.25 3.44 19.03
C CYS A 73 -17.28 2.63 20.32
N ALA A 74 -16.38 2.96 21.25
CA ALA A 74 -16.35 2.36 22.57
C ALA A 74 -17.58 2.75 23.41
N GLU A 75 -17.79 2.06 24.52
CA GLU A 75 -18.88 2.35 25.44
C GLU A 75 -18.85 3.82 25.90
N GLY A 76 -20.01 4.49 25.84
CA GLY A 76 -20.14 5.92 26.15
C GLY A 76 -19.81 6.87 25.00
N TYR A 77 -19.40 6.36 23.83
CA TYR A 77 -19.16 7.19 22.63
C TYR A 77 -20.21 6.90 21.56
N LYS A 78 -20.63 7.93 20.82
CA LYS A 78 -21.59 7.83 19.73
C LYS A 78 -20.98 8.36 18.43
N GLY A 79 -21.37 7.76 17.31
CA GLY A 79 -20.93 8.15 15.97
C GLY A 79 -20.65 6.96 15.05
N VAL A 80 -20.05 7.25 13.90
CA VAL A 80 -19.53 6.25 12.98
C VAL A 80 -18.02 6.23 13.12
N ALA A 81 -17.46 5.11 13.58
CA ALA A 81 -16.03 4.95 13.70
C ALA A 81 -15.40 4.84 12.30
N VAL A 82 -14.54 5.80 11.97
CA VAL A 82 -13.75 5.79 10.74
C VAL A 82 -12.28 5.77 11.13
N VAL A 83 -11.53 4.83 10.57
CA VAL A 83 -10.07 4.78 10.71
C VAL A 83 -9.48 4.89 9.33
N ASP A 84 -8.73 5.96 9.11
CA ASP A 84 -8.02 6.20 7.85
C ASP A 84 -6.53 5.93 8.04
N CYS A 85 -5.91 5.27 7.07
CA CYS A 85 -4.49 4.93 7.07
C CYS A 85 -3.81 5.71 5.95
N GLY A 86 -2.90 6.61 6.31
CA GLY A 86 -2.14 7.43 5.35
C GLY A 86 -0.64 7.33 5.58
N LEU A 87 0.14 7.95 4.70
CA LEU A 87 1.55 8.23 4.97
C LEU A 87 1.65 9.56 5.72
N GLY A 88 2.29 9.55 6.89
CA GLY A 88 2.66 10.76 7.60
C GLY A 88 3.93 11.41 7.02
N ASP A 89 4.38 12.49 7.65
CA ASP A 89 5.48 13.37 7.21
C ASP A 89 6.86 12.68 7.04
N MET A 90 6.97 11.41 7.44
CA MET A 90 8.19 10.60 7.33
C MET A 90 8.00 9.31 6.50
N CYS A 91 7.00 9.26 5.61
CA CYS A 91 6.61 8.02 4.89
C CYS A 91 6.33 6.84 5.82
N GLN A 92 6.01 7.13 7.09
CA GLN A 92 5.54 6.14 8.05
C GLN A 92 4.04 6.03 7.93
N VAL A 93 3.53 4.81 8.03
CA VAL A 93 2.09 4.57 8.09
C VAL A 93 1.57 5.24 9.36
N SER A 94 0.75 6.26 9.19
CA SER A 94 0.05 6.94 10.27
C SER A 94 -1.43 6.66 10.12
N CYS A 95 -2.09 6.51 11.26
CA CYS A 95 -3.47 6.07 11.29
C CYS A 95 -4.26 7.03 12.14
N THR A 96 -5.39 7.52 11.63
CA THR A 96 -6.19 8.53 12.33
C THR A 96 -7.61 8.01 12.50
N ALA A 97 -8.03 7.92 13.76
CA ALA A 97 -9.40 7.54 14.11
C ALA A 97 -10.26 8.80 14.27
N ALA A 98 -11.44 8.79 13.66
CA ALA A 98 -12.40 9.90 13.69
C ALA A 98 -13.84 9.39 13.83
N GLY A 99 -14.71 10.29 14.30
CA GLY A 99 -16.17 10.11 14.31
C GLY A 99 -16.79 9.74 15.65
N CYS A 100 -16.06 9.12 16.58
CA CYS A 100 -16.60 8.79 17.91
C CYS A 100 -16.46 9.98 18.88
N ARG A 101 -17.57 10.38 19.52
CA ARG A 101 -17.63 11.50 20.48
C ARG A 101 -18.36 11.08 21.77
N PRO A 102 -17.95 11.57 22.96
CA PRO A 102 -18.65 11.33 24.23
C PRO A 102 -20.10 11.86 24.23
#